data_AF-A0A2E4JTI0-F1
#
_entry.id   AF-A0A2E4JTI0-F1
#
_cell.length_a   1.000
_cell.length_b   1.000
_cell.length_c   1.000
_cell.angle_alpha   90.00
_cell.angle_beta   90.00
_cell.angle_gamma   90.00
#
_symmetry.space_group_name_H-M   'P 1'
#
loop_
_entity.id
_entity.type
_entity.pdbx_description
1 polymer ?
#
loop_
_entity_poly.entity_id
_entity_poly.type
_entity_poly.pdbx_seq_one_letter_code
_entity_poly.pdbx_strand_id
1 'polypeptide(L)' 'MGDKKKCAVCKGIGKIELLNSSCPFCNGTGEFTKISENYFNSHICQCIFLNRKTCPLCGKKCHHDTPNKPKIMVGPM' A
#
# COMPACT_ATOMS: atom_id res chain seq x y z
N MET A 1 -26.09 -12.36 -0.38
CA MET A 1 -24.66 -12.71 -0.34
C MET A 1 -23.91 -11.50 0.20
N GLY A 2 -23.38 -11.57 1.42
CA GLY A 2 -22.53 -10.47 1.92
C GLY A 2 -21.18 -10.54 1.24
N ASP A 3 -20.78 -9.48 0.55
CA ASP A 3 -19.44 -9.33 0.02
C ASP A 3 -18.42 -9.51 1.15
N LYS A 4 -17.75 -10.67 1.19
CA LYS A 4 -16.69 -10.91 2.17
C LYS A 4 -15.61 -9.87 1.94
N LYS A 5 -15.50 -8.91 2.87
CA LYS A 5 -14.45 -7.89 2.82
C LYS A 5 -13.09 -8.59 2.75
N LYS A 6 -12.20 -8.07 1.91
CA LYS A 6 -10.84 -8.58 1.70
C LYS A 6 -9.85 -7.80 2.55
N CYS A 7 -8.70 -8.40 2.83
CA CYS A 7 -7.57 -7.72 3.46
C CYS A 7 -7.20 -6.45 2.67
N ALA A 8 -7.18 -5.29 3.33
CA ALA A 8 -6.89 -4.02 2.66
C ALA A 8 -5.45 -3.92 2.13
N VAL A 9 -4.53 -4.71 2.69
CA VAL A 9 -3.10 -4.68 2.33
C VAL A 9 -2.80 -5.61 1.16
N CYS A 10 -3.13 -6.90 1.25
CA CYS A 10 -2.86 -7.87 0.18
C CYS A 10 -4.00 -8.03 -0.82
N LYS A 11 -5.11 -7.29 -0.66
CA LYS A 11 -6.28 -7.30 -1.54
C LYS A 11 -6.90 -8.69 -1.75
N GLY A 12 -6.72 -9.59 -0.79
CA GLY A 12 -7.22 -10.97 -0.85
C GLY A 12 -6.23 -12.01 -1.37
N ILE A 13 -5.01 -11.62 -1.75
CA ILE A 13 -3.99 -12.55 -2.28
C ILE A 13 -3.40 -13.44 -1.18
N GLY A 14 -3.40 -12.97 0.07
CA GLY A 14 -2.74 -13.66 1.18
C GLY A 14 -1.21 -13.49 1.20
N LYS A 15 -0.62 -12.79 0.25
CA LYS A 15 0.82 -12.52 0.19
C LYS A 15 1.13 -11.04 -0.04
N ILE A 16 2.29 -10.59 0.42
CA ILE A 16 2.85 -9.29 0.05
C ILE A 16 3.74 -9.49 -1.18
N GLU A 17 3.31 -8.96 -2.33
CA GLU A 17 4.01 -9.10 -3.62
C GLU A 17 5.49 -8.72 -3.54
N LEU A 18 5.79 -7.60 -2.87
CA LEU A 18 7.16 -7.09 -2.71
C LEU A 18 8.11 -8.06 -1.98
N LEU A 19 7.58 -8.90 -1.09
CA LEU A 19 8.36 -9.77 -0.20
C LEU A 19 8.16 -11.25 -0.52
N ASN A 20 7.27 -11.57 -1.48
CA ASN A 20 6.75 -12.91 -1.76
C ASN A 20 6.42 -13.73 -0.49
N SER A 21 6.00 -13.04 0.58
CA SER A 21 5.85 -13.59 1.93
C SER A 21 4.38 -13.55 2.34
N SER A 22 3.99 -14.46 3.24
CA SER A 22 2.63 -14.48 3.80
C SER A 22 2.26 -13.12 4.38
N CYS A 23 1.07 -12.62 4.07
CA CYS A 23 0.64 -11.30 4.50
C CYS A 23 0.47 -11.28 6.04
N PRO A 24 1.27 -10.51 6.79
CA PRO A 24 1.22 -10.52 8.25
C PRO A 24 -0.06 -9.87 8.79
N PHE A 25 -0.73 -9.04 7.98
CA PHE A 25 -1.95 -8.34 8.37
C PHE A 25 -3.20 -9.21 8.32
N CYS A 26 -3.17 -10.29 7.54
CA CYS A 26 -4.25 -11.28 7.48
C CYS A 26 -3.75 -12.71 7.71
N ASN A 27 -2.52 -12.89 8.21
CA ASN A 27 -1.87 -14.20 8.38
C ASN A 27 -1.99 -15.14 7.16
N GLY A 28 -1.92 -14.57 5.96
CA GLY A 28 -2.03 -15.36 4.73
C GLY A 28 -3.45 -15.73 4.27
N THR A 29 -4.50 -15.41 5.02
CA THR A 29 -5.87 -15.84 4.67
C THR A 29 -6.48 -15.01 3.52
N GLY A 30 -6.01 -13.78 3.33
CA GLY A 30 -6.62 -12.82 2.39
C GLY A 30 -7.91 -12.18 2.92
N GLU A 31 -8.39 -12.59 4.09
CA GLU A 31 -9.61 -12.07 4.68
C GLU A 31 -9.40 -10.69 5.32
N PHE A 32 -10.48 -9.91 5.39
CA PHE A 32 -10.46 -8.64 6.08
C PHE A 32 -10.10 -8.83 7.56
N THR A 33 -9.18 -7.98 8.02
CA THR A 33 -8.92 -7.78 9.44
C THR A 33 -8.96 -6.28 9.75
N LYS A 34 -9.42 -5.93 10.96
CA LYS A 34 -9.34 -4.54 11.45
C LYS A 34 -7.90 -4.00 11.42
N ILE A 35 -6.93 -4.88 11.66
CA ILE A 35 -5.50 -4.55 11.63
C ILE A 35 -5.08 -4.13 10.20
N SER A 36 -5.51 -4.89 9.17
CA SER A 36 -5.22 -4.56 7.77
C SER A 36 -5.82 -3.21 7.36
N GLU A 37 -7.03 -2.90 7.83
CA GLU A 37 -7.71 -1.62 7.57
C GLU A 37 -7.01 -0.47 8.28
N ASN A 38 -6.71 -0.62 9.57
CA ASN A 38 -6.04 0.41 10.36
C ASN A 38 -4.64 0.69 9.80
N TYR A 39 -3.89 -0.35 9.44
CA TYR A 39 -2.60 -0.18 8.76
C TYR A 39 -2.78 0.53 7.41
N PHE A 40 -3.76 0.15 6.59
CA PHE A 40 -3.99 0.81 5.31
C PHE A 40 -4.34 2.30 5.46
N ASN A 41 -5.08 2.68 6.50
CA ASN A 41 -5.43 4.07 6.78
C ASN A 41 -4.23 4.89 7.27
N SER A 42 -3.36 4.29 8.07
CA SER A 42 -2.24 4.97 8.74
C SER A 42 -0.87 4.46 8.30
N HIS A 43 -0.76 3.95 7.06
CA HIS A 43 0.43 3.23 6.63
C HIS A 43 1.66 4.16 6.61
N ILE A 44 2.77 3.63 7.13
CA ILE A 44 4.08 4.21 6.89
C ILE A 44 4.37 4.01 5.40
N CYS A 45 4.38 5.08 4.59
CA CYS A 45 4.57 4.85 3.16
C CYS A 45 6.01 4.44 2.82
N GLN A 46 6.09 3.29 2.14
CA GLN A 46 7.32 2.73 1.58
C GLN A 46 7.67 3.33 0.20
N CYS A 47 7.06 4.46 -0.18
CA CYS A 47 7.24 5.09 -1.48
C CYS A 47 8.71 5.53 -1.70
N ILE A 48 9.52 5.64 -0.64
CA ILE A 48 10.97 5.90 -0.70
C ILE A 48 11.73 4.87 -1.53
N PHE A 49 11.26 3.62 -1.56
CA PHE A 49 11.86 2.53 -2.33
C PHE A 49 11.34 2.47 -3.78
N LEU A 50 10.46 3.40 -4.18
CA LEU A 50 9.81 3.42 -5.49
C LEU A 50 9.91 4.81 -6.13
N ASN A 51 9.25 4.98 -7.27
CA ASN A 51 9.26 6.21 -8.08
C ASN A 51 8.66 7.46 -7.40
N ARG A 52 8.22 7.38 -6.12
CA ARG A 52 7.59 8.47 -5.34
C ARG A 52 6.44 9.22 -6.04
N LYS A 53 5.84 8.62 -7.08
CA LYS A 53 4.72 9.18 -7.85
C LYS A 53 3.38 8.63 -7.37
N THR A 54 3.32 7.32 -7.13
CA THR A 54 2.11 6.59 -6.72
C THR A 54 2.43 5.68 -5.54
N CYS A 55 1.55 5.65 -4.53
CA CYS A 55 1.71 4.77 -3.38
C CYS A 55 1.42 3.32 -3.79
N PRO A 56 2.32 2.35 -3.52
CA PRO A 56 2.09 0.95 -3.87
C PRO A 56 0.98 0.29 -3.04
N LEU A 57 0.67 0.85 -1.86
CA LEU A 57 -0.37 0.33 -0.99
C LEU A 57 -1.76 0.81 -1.42
N CYS A 58 -1.96 2.12 -1.49
CA CYS A 58 -3.28 2.70 -1.75
C CYS A 58 -3.53 3.11 -3.21
N GLY A 59 -2.52 3.09 -4.08
CA GLY A 59 -2.64 3.46 -5.50
C GLY A 59 -2.88 4.95 -5.75
N LYS A 60 -2.98 5.78 -4.71
CA LYS A 60 -3.14 7.23 -4.82
C LYS A 60 -1.82 7.89 -5.20
N LYS A 61 -1.88 9.13 -5.73
CA LYS A 61 -0.70 9.99 -5.86
C LYS A 61 0.04 10.05 -4.52
N CYS A 62 1.37 10.06 -4.59
CA CYS A 62 2.21 10.06 -3.40
C CYS A 62 1.82 11.22 -2.48
N HIS A 63 1.40 10.86 -1.27
CA HIS A 63 0.91 11.76 -0.22
C HIS A 63 1.95 11.94 0.90
N HIS A 64 3.22 11.66 0.60
CA HIS A 64 4.33 11.94 1.52
C HIS A 64 4.41 13.43 1.86
N ASP A 65 4.24 13.75 3.13
CA ASP A 65 4.53 15.06 3.72
C ASP A 65 6.00 15.07 4.18
N THR A 66 6.94 15.13 3.23
CA THR A 66 8.36 15.29 3.56
C THR A 66 8.96 16.42 2.71
N PRO A 67 9.84 17.26 3.29
CA PRO A 67 10.43 18.41 2.60
C PRO A 67 11.29 18.02 1.38
N ASN A 68 11.71 16.75 1.30
CA ASN A 68 12.47 16.19 0.17
C ASN A 68 11.57 15.52 -0.88
N LYS A 69 10.41 16.11 -1.15
CA LYS A 69 9.56 15.78 -2.30
C LYS A 69 10.34 16.22 -3.53
N PRO A 70 10.77 15.33 -4.44
CA PRO A 70 11.34 15.80 -5.69
C PRO A 70 10.26 16.64 -6.36
N LYS A 71 10.51 17.95 -6.52
CA LYS A 71 9.70 18.79 -7.41
C LYS A 71 9.78 18.08 -8.75
N ILE A 72 8.69 17.46 -9.19
CA ILE A 72 8.65 16.79 -10.48
C ILE A 72 8.91 17.88 -11.51
N MET A 73 10.14 17.94 -12.02
CA MET A 73 10.47 18.80 -13.14
C MET A 73 9.95 18.06 -14.38
N VAL A 74 8.73 18.39 -14.79
CA VAL A 74 8.23 18.06 -16.12
C VAL A 74 8.65 19.23 -17.02
N GLY A 75 9.85 19.12 -17.62
CA GLY A 75 10.34 20.04 -18.65
C GLY A 75 10.63 19.24 -19.93
N PRO A 76 10.41 19.81 -21.12
CA PRO A 76 10.40 19.06 -22.37
C PRO A 76 11.81 18.59 -22.76
N MET A 77 11.86 17.51 -23.55
CA MET A 77 13.04 17.09 -24.31
C MET A 77 13.46 18.15 -25.32
#